data_AF-A0A958SUU1-F1
#
_entry.id   AF-A0A958SUU1-F1
#
_cell.length_a   1.000
_cell.length_b   1.000
_cell.length_c   1.000
_cell.angle_alpha   90.00
_cell.angle_beta   90.00
_cell.angle_gamma   90.00
#
_symmetry.space_group_name_H-M   'P 1'
#
loop_
_entity.id
_entity.type
_entity.pdbx_description
1 polymer ?
#
loop_
_entity_poly.entity_id
_entity_poly.type
_entity_poly.pdbx_seq_one_letter_code
_entity_poly.pdbx_strand_id
1 'polypeptide(L)'
;YLMARVIKSMGIKMVLSGEGADELFGGYLYFHKAPNAKEFHEETVRKLSKLHMYDCLRANKSLAAWGIEGRVPFLDKEFMDVAMNINPQDKMINGERMEKWVVRKAFESYLPESVVWRQKEQFSDGVGYSWIDTLKQVVGEAVTDEQLANAKYKFPLQTPTTKEEFYYRSIFAEHFPSDAAALCVPQEPSVACSTK
;
A
#
# COMPACT_ATOMS: atom_id res chain seq x y z
N TYR A 1 -6.91 -7.11 -8.20
CA TYR A 1 -8.19 -7.72 -8.61
C TYR A 1 -8.08 -8.52 -9.91
N LEU A 2 -7.79 -7.90 -11.07
CA LEU A 2 -7.79 -8.60 -12.37
C LEU A 2 -6.80 -9.79 -12.44
N MET A 3 -5.61 -9.64 -11.86
CA MET A 3 -4.65 -10.76 -11.74
C MET A 3 -5.25 -11.97 -11.01
N ALA A 4 -6.04 -11.77 -9.97
CA ALA A 4 -6.67 -12.85 -9.20
C ALA A 4 -7.68 -13.64 -10.05
N ARG A 5 -8.39 -12.96 -10.96
CA ARG A 5 -9.30 -13.59 -11.94
C ARG A 5 -8.55 -14.59 -12.82
N VAL A 6 -7.39 -14.19 -13.32
CA VAL A 6 -6.55 -15.03 -14.20
C VAL A 6 -6.01 -16.23 -13.41
N ILE A 7 -5.46 -15.99 -12.22
CA ILE A 7 -4.97 -17.06 -11.32
C ILE A 7 -6.07 -18.09 -11.04
N LYS A 8 -7.30 -17.62 -10.76
CA LYS A 8 -8.45 -18.50 -10.55
C LYS A 8 -8.79 -19.35 -11.76
N SER A 9 -8.74 -18.79 -12.97
CA SER A 9 -8.99 -19.55 -14.20
C SER A 9 -7.96 -20.65 -14.46
N MET A 10 -6.77 -20.56 -13.84
CA MET A 10 -5.75 -21.61 -13.90
C MET A 10 -5.95 -22.71 -12.83
N GLY A 11 -7.02 -22.64 -12.04
CA GLY A 11 -7.32 -23.62 -10.99
C GLY A 11 -6.53 -23.44 -9.69
N ILE A 12 -5.68 -22.41 -9.60
CA ILE A 12 -4.94 -22.06 -8.38
C ILE A 12 -5.93 -21.51 -7.34
N LYS A 13 -5.71 -21.85 -6.07
CA LYS A 13 -6.57 -21.44 -4.94
C LYS A 13 -5.84 -20.61 -3.88
N MET A 14 -4.51 -20.62 -3.87
CA MET A 14 -3.69 -19.92 -2.89
C MET A 14 -2.44 -19.36 -3.55
N VAL A 15 -2.04 -18.15 -3.17
CA VAL A 15 -0.77 -17.52 -3.57
C VAL A 15 -0.05 -16.90 -2.38
N LEU A 16 1.27 -16.83 -2.47
CA LEU A 16 2.10 -16.08 -1.52
C LEU A 16 2.32 -14.67 -2.06
N SER A 17 2.30 -13.68 -1.15
CA SER A 17 2.56 -12.27 -1.46
C SER A 17 3.64 -11.70 -0.54
N GLY A 18 4.37 -10.70 -1.04
CA GLY A 18 5.43 -9.98 -0.32
C GLY A 18 4.94 -8.78 0.50
N GLU A 19 3.63 -8.60 0.68
CA GLU A 19 3.08 -7.53 1.52
C GLU A 19 3.64 -7.59 2.95
N GLY A 20 3.90 -6.44 3.56
CA GLY A 20 4.50 -6.34 4.91
C GLY A 20 6.02 -6.13 4.91
N ALA A 21 6.71 -6.45 3.81
CA ALA A 21 8.17 -6.31 3.74
C ALA A 21 8.63 -4.84 3.83
N ASP A 22 7.91 -3.92 3.17
CA ASP A 22 8.28 -2.50 3.21
C ASP A 22 7.99 -1.89 4.59
N GLU A 23 6.94 -2.34 5.29
CA GLU A 23 6.60 -1.90 6.63
C GLU A 23 7.57 -2.39 7.69
N LEU A 24 8.06 -3.63 7.58
CA LEU A 24 9.00 -4.22 8.56
C LEU A 24 10.42 -3.70 8.43
N PHE A 25 10.85 -3.39 7.21
CA PHE A 25 12.25 -3.09 6.87
C PHE A 25 12.47 -1.69 6.31
N GLY A 26 11.47 -0.82 6.37
CA GLY A 26 11.54 0.56 5.88
C GLY A 26 11.83 0.66 4.38
N GLY A 27 11.00 -0.02 3.59
CA GLY A 27 11.19 -0.13 2.14
C GLY A 27 10.68 1.06 1.32
N TYR A 28 9.88 1.95 1.91
CA TYR A 28 9.37 3.13 1.21
C TYR A 28 10.45 4.21 1.08
N LEU A 29 10.48 4.91 -0.06
CA LEU A 29 11.52 5.90 -0.36
C LEU A 29 11.61 7.05 0.65
N TYR A 30 10.51 7.38 1.36
CA TYR A 30 10.57 8.44 2.38
C TYR A 30 11.35 8.01 3.64
N PHE A 31 11.61 6.71 3.86
CA PHE A 31 12.49 6.25 4.95
C PHE A 31 13.96 6.71 4.77
N HIS A 32 14.36 7.12 3.56
CA HIS A 32 15.65 7.79 3.35
C HIS A 32 15.77 9.10 4.14
N LYS A 33 14.65 9.69 4.55
CA LYS A 33 14.58 10.95 5.32
C LYS A 33 14.38 10.71 6.82
N ALA A 34 14.43 9.46 7.29
CA ALA A 34 14.28 9.16 8.70
C ALA A 34 15.41 9.85 9.50
N PRO A 35 15.09 10.68 10.52
CA PRO A 35 16.09 11.51 11.20
C PRO A 35 17.04 10.68 12.07
N ASN A 36 16.55 9.64 12.74
CA ASN A 36 17.38 8.65 13.40
C ASN A 36 16.64 7.30 13.53
N ALA A 37 17.29 6.30 14.14
CA ALA A 37 16.77 4.94 14.26
C ALA A 37 15.49 4.84 15.08
N LYS A 38 15.27 5.76 16.03
CA LYS A 38 14.07 5.76 16.86
C LYS A 38 12.84 6.09 16.00
N GLU A 39 12.87 7.19 15.25
CA GLU A 39 11.74 7.57 14.40
C GLU A 39 11.57 6.60 13.22
N PHE A 40 12.67 6.02 12.72
CA PHE A 40 12.58 4.90 11.76
C PHE A 40 11.75 3.75 12.35
N HIS A 41 12.08 3.29 13.55
CA HIS A 41 11.40 2.18 14.20
C HIS A 41 9.94 2.53 14.54
N GLU A 42 9.70 3.68 15.16
CA GLU A 42 8.36 4.16 15.50
C GLU A 42 7.47 4.26 14.26
N GLU A 43 8.03 4.68 13.12
CA GLU A 43 7.32 4.69 11.84
C GLU A 43 7.01 3.27 11.36
N THR A 44 7.95 2.30 11.42
CA THR A 44 7.65 0.89 11.08
C THR A 44 6.53 0.31 11.96
N VAL A 45 6.53 0.59 13.26
CA VAL A 45 5.47 0.17 14.20
C VAL A 45 4.13 0.80 13.82
N ARG A 46 4.12 2.11 13.54
CA ARG A 46 2.91 2.84 13.12
C ARG A 46 2.34 2.29 11.80
N LYS A 47 3.21 1.90 10.87
CA LYS A 47 2.81 1.29 9.61
C LYS A 47 2.14 -0.05 9.81
N LEU A 48 2.77 -0.93 10.59
CA LEU A 48 2.24 -2.25 10.91
C LEU A 48 0.88 -2.15 11.62
N SER A 49 0.71 -1.20 12.54
CA SER A 49 -0.57 -1.02 13.25
C SER A 49 -1.72 -0.56 12.34
N LYS A 50 -1.41 0.08 11.21
CA LYS A 50 -2.40 0.56 10.23
C LYS A 50 -2.59 -0.37 9.03
N LEU A 51 -1.76 -1.40 8.88
CA LEU A 51 -1.70 -2.23 7.68
C LEU A 51 -3.04 -2.92 7.34
N HIS A 52 -3.84 -3.23 8.37
CA HIS A 52 -5.18 -3.82 8.22
C HIS A 52 -6.19 -2.92 7.48
N MET A 53 -5.94 -1.60 7.42
CA MET A 53 -6.78 -0.63 6.70
C MET A 53 -6.29 -0.36 5.27
N TYR A 54 -5.06 -0.77 4.94
CA TYR A 54 -4.40 -0.46 3.66
C TYR A 54 -4.02 -1.74 2.90
N ASP A 55 -2.77 -2.17 2.95
CA ASP A 55 -2.23 -3.22 2.10
C ASP A 55 -2.83 -4.60 2.39
N CYS A 56 -3.07 -4.95 3.66
CA CYS A 56 -3.78 -6.18 4.01
C CYS A 56 -5.22 -6.15 3.49
N LEU A 57 -5.90 -5.00 3.56
CA LEU A 57 -7.25 -4.84 3.04
C LEU A 57 -7.29 -5.07 1.52
N ARG A 58 -6.38 -4.40 0.80
CA ARG A 58 -6.25 -4.52 -0.66
C ARG A 58 -5.90 -5.95 -1.08
N ALA A 59 -4.85 -6.53 -0.49
CA ALA A 59 -4.36 -7.85 -0.84
C ALA A 59 -5.43 -8.92 -0.57
N ASN A 60 -6.04 -8.91 0.62
CA ASN A 60 -7.06 -9.90 0.98
C ASN A 60 -8.33 -9.75 0.11
N LYS A 61 -8.98 -8.58 0.09
CA LYS A 61 -10.26 -8.41 -0.62
C LYS A 61 -10.12 -8.58 -2.14
N SER A 62 -9.00 -8.13 -2.72
CA SER A 62 -8.77 -8.27 -4.17
C SER A 62 -8.59 -9.71 -4.62
N LEU A 63 -8.00 -10.57 -3.79
CA LEU A 63 -7.81 -12.00 -4.05
C LEU A 63 -9.09 -12.78 -3.72
N ALA A 64 -9.70 -12.49 -2.57
CA ALA A 64 -10.91 -13.14 -2.09
C ALA A 64 -12.10 -12.95 -3.04
N ALA A 65 -12.17 -11.81 -3.77
CA ALA A 65 -13.18 -11.57 -4.79
C ALA A 65 -13.22 -12.63 -5.91
N TRP A 66 -12.15 -13.41 -6.08
CA TRP A 66 -12.06 -14.52 -7.03
C TRP A 66 -11.85 -15.88 -6.33
N GLY A 67 -12.08 -15.95 -5.01
CA GLY A 67 -11.89 -17.16 -4.23
C GLY A 67 -10.45 -17.65 -4.20
N ILE A 68 -9.50 -16.71 -4.11
CA ILE A 68 -8.07 -16.97 -3.92
C ILE A 68 -7.67 -16.56 -2.51
N GLU A 69 -6.97 -17.45 -1.81
CA GLU A 69 -6.32 -17.16 -0.53
C GLU A 69 -4.96 -16.49 -0.76
N GLY A 70 -4.74 -15.31 -0.18
CA GLY A 70 -3.43 -14.68 -0.14
C GLY A 70 -2.76 -14.90 1.21
N ARG A 71 -1.56 -15.49 1.22
CA ARG A 71 -0.72 -15.59 2.42
C ARG A 71 0.44 -14.61 2.34
N VAL A 72 0.81 -14.05 3.48
CA VAL A 72 1.78 -12.95 3.59
C VAL A 72 2.88 -13.34 4.59
N PRO A 73 3.88 -14.15 4.18
CA PRO A 73 4.88 -14.70 5.10
C PRO A 73 5.67 -13.65 5.90
N PHE A 74 5.85 -12.45 5.35
CA PHE A 74 6.47 -11.34 6.07
C PHE A 74 5.67 -10.92 7.32
N LEU A 75 4.36 -11.10 7.33
CA LEU A 75 3.49 -10.78 8.46
C LEU A 75 3.21 -11.99 9.36
N ASP A 76 3.98 -13.07 9.22
CA ASP A 76 3.97 -14.15 10.19
C ASP A 76 4.44 -13.63 11.55
N LYS A 77 3.80 -14.09 12.63
CA LYS A 77 4.05 -13.58 13.98
C LYS A 77 5.50 -13.83 14.42
N GLU A 78 6.03 -15.02 14.20
CA GLU A 78 7.38 -15.38 14.61
C GLU A 78 8.43 -14.63 13.77
N PHE A 79 8.16 -14.50 12.47
CA PHE A 79 9.01 -13.69 11.59
C PHE A 79 9.00 -12.21 12.00
N MET A 80 7.84 -11.66 12.34
CA MET A 80 7.70 -10.28 12.80
C MET A 80 8.46 -10.06 14.11
N ASP A 81 8.40 -10.99 15.06
CA ASP A 81 9.14 -10.90 16.32
C ASP A 81 10.65 -10.81 16.05
N VAL A 82 11.19 -11.62 15.13
CA VAL A 82 12.60 -11.53 14.73
C VAL A 82 12.89 -10.21 14.03
N ALA A 83 12.10 -9.87 13.00
CA ALA A 83 12.31 -8.70 12.18
C ALA A 83 12.26 -7.41 13.01
N MET A 84 11.32 -7.29 13.95
CA MET A 84 11.13 -6.09 14.78
C MET A 84 12.17 -5.95 15.90
N ASN A 85 12.83 -7.04 16.30
CA ASN A 85 13.91 -7.01 17.29
C ASN A 85 15.32 -6.76 16.70
N ILE A 86 15.45 -6.70 15.37
CA ILE A 86 16.69 -6.24 14.73
C ILE A 86 16.92 -4.78 15.08
N ASN A 87 18.16 -4.43 15.41
CA ASN A 87 18.55 -3.04 15.70
C ASN A 87 18.08 -2.12 14.55
N PRO A 88 17.23 -1.12 14.81
CA PRO A 88 16.71 -0.27 13.73
C PRO A 88 17.80 0.50 12.98
N GLN A 89 18.96 0.76 13.61
CA GLN A 89 20.14 1.30 12.93
C GLN A 89 20.59 0.42 11.75
N ASP A 90 20.42 -0.90 11.83
CA ASP A 90 20.78 -1.81 10.76
C ASP A 90 19.80 -1.80 9.59
N LYS A 91 18.59 -1.31 9.82
CA LYS A 91 17.56 -1.11 8.79
C LYS A 91 17.63 0.27 8.16
N MET A 92 18.35 1.22 8.77
CA MET A 92 18.45 2.58 8.25
C MET A 92 19.19 2.61 6.91
N ILE A 93 18.73 3.53 6.07
CA ILE A 93 19.25 3.78 4.74
C ILE A 93 20.32 4.87 4.85
N ASN A 94 21.47 4.67 4.23
CA ASN A 94 22.59 5.61 4.24
C ASN A 94 23.43 5.47 2.95
N GLY A 95 24.61 6.09 2.90
CA GLY A 95 25.49 6.03 1.71
C GLY A 95 25.98 4.62 1.34
N GLU A 96 25.90 3.65 2.25
CA GLU A 96 26.36 2.27 2.06
C GLU A 96 25.20 1.27 1.97
N ARG A 97 24.02 1.60 2.49
CA ARG A 97 22.86 0.71 2.63
C ARG A 97 21.63 1.31 1.96
N MET A 98 21.02 0.56 1.05
CA MET A 98 19.74 0.92 0.42
C MET A 98 18.53 0.42 1.23
N GLU A 99 17.32 0.76 0.80
CA GLU A 99 16.09 0.31 1.45
C GLU A 99 16.05 -1.22 1.57
N LYS A 100 15.60 -1.74 2.73
CA LYS A 100 15.52 -3.18 3.00
C LYS A 100 16.87 -3.92 2.91
N TRP A 101 17.99 -3.24 3.15
CA TRP A 101 19.33 -3.82 3.06
C TRP A 101 19.48 -5.17 3.79
N VAL A 102 18.97 -5.27 5.02
CA VAL A 102 19.09 -6.50 5.85
C VAL A 102 18.48 -7.72 5.15
N VAL A 103 17.27 -7.60 4.62
CA VAL A 103 16.61 -8.71 3.92
C VAL A 103 17.22 -8.95 2.54
N ARG A 104 17.66 -7.90 1.83
CA ARG A 104 18.40 -8.06 0.57
C ARG A 104 19.67 -8.88 0.79
N LYS A 105 20.44 -8.55 1.83
CA LYS A 105 21.64 -9.29 2.24
C LYS A 105 21.36 -10.73 2.64
N ALA A 106 20.31 -10.96 3.43
CA ALA A 106 19.96 -12.31 3.87
C ALA A 106 19.63 -13.27 2.71
N PHE A 107 19.14 -12.74 1.58
CA PHE A 107 18.69 -13.52 0.43
C PHE A 107 19.48 -13.23 -0.86
N GLU A 108 20.68 -12.62 -0.78
CA GLU A 108 21.41 -12.16 -1.97
C GLU A 108 21.82 -13.30 -2.92
N SER A 109 21.97 -14.52 -2.40
CA SER A 109 22.29 -15.72 -3.18
C SER A 109 21.10 -16.37 -3.90
N TYR A 110 19.86 -15.95 -3.59
CA TYR A 110 18.64 -16.59 -4.11
C TYR A 110 18.17 -15.99 -5.44
N LEU A 111 18.55 -14.74 -5.73
CA LEU A 111 18.06 -13.98 -6.87
C LEU A 111 19.24 -13.34 -7.63
N PRO A 112 19.08 -13.02 -8.93
CA PRO A 112 20.09 -12.28 -9.66
C PRO A 112 20.40 -10.94 -8.98
N GLU A 113 21.66 -10.50 -9.03
CA GLU A 113 22.13 -9.25 -8.43
C GLU A 113 21.29 -8.04 -8.90
N SER A 114 20.91 -8.03 -10.18
CA SER A 114 20.04 -7.00 -10.78
C SER A 114 18.64 -6.92 -10.17
N VAL A 115 18.17 -7.97 -9.50
CA VAL A 115 16.89 -8.00 -8.76
C VAL A 115 17.13 -7.66 -7.29
N VAL A 116 18.15 -8.27 -6.68
CA VAL A 116 18.50 -8.08 -5.25
C VAL A 116 18.80 -6.63 -4.93
N TRP A 117 19.44 -5.89 -5.83
CA TRP A 117 19.86 -4.50 -5.61
C TRP A 117 19.08 -3.50 -6.47
N ARG A 118 17.94 -3.92 -7.02
CA ARG A 118 17.03 -3.01 -7.73
C ARG A 118 16.38 -2.05 -6.74
N GLN A 119 16.43 -0.76 -7.05
CA GLN A 119 15.71 0.27 -6.29
C GLN A 119 14.20 0.05 -6.38
N LYS A 120 13.48 0.34 -5.29
CA LYS A 120 12.03 0.28 -5.27
C LYS A 120 11.40 1.21 -6.32
N GLU A 121 10.50 0.65 -7.10
CA GLU A 121 9.52 1.37 -7.91
C GLU A 121 8.14 1.23 -7.26
N GLN A 122 7.32 2.29 -7.31
CA GLN A 122 5.95 2.22 -6.83
C GLN A 122 5.09 1.38 -7.78
N PHE A 123 4.10 0.65 -7.25
CA PHE A 123 3.21 -0.19 -8.07
C PHE A 123 2.50 0.60 -9.18
N SER A 124 2.17 1.86 -8.89
CA SER A 124 1.51 2.78 -9.82
C SER A 124 2.36 3.04 -11.08
N ASP A 125 3.68 3.16 -10.91
CA ASP A 125 4.61 3.40 -12.02
C ASP A 125 4.98 2.09 -12.72
N GLY A 126 5.11 1.00 -11.96
CA GLY A 126 5.49 -0.32 -12.48
C GLY A 126 4.38 -1.03 -13.27
N VAL A 127 3.11 -0.68 -13.09
CA VAL A 127 1.97 -1.23 -13.87
C VAL A 127 1.80 -0.51 -15.22
N GLY A 128 2.36 0.70 -15.35
CA GLY A 128 2.37 1.49 -16.59
C GLY A 128 1.69 2.85 -16.43
N TYR A 129 2.38 3.91 -16.84
CA TYR A 129 1.93 5.31 -16.70
C TYR A 129 0.54 5.58 -17.30
N SER A 130 0.21 4.94 -18.43
CA SER A 130 -1.08 5.11 -19.10
C SER A 130 -2.27 4.75 -18.22
N TRP A 131 -2.11 3.86 -17.24
CA TRP A 131 -3.20 3.44 -16.37
C TRP A 131 -3.72 4.59 -15.49
N ILE A 132 -2.82 5.27 -14.78
CA ILE A 132 -3.17 6.39 -13.88
C ILE A 132 -3.68 7.57 -14.70
N ASP A 133 -3.03 7.86 -15.83
CA ASP A 133 -3.41 8.99 -16.67
C ASP A 133 -4.82 8.79 -17.25
N THR A 134 -5.15 7.57 -17.68
CA THR A 134 -6.50 7.22 -18.12
C THR A 134 -7.52 7.36 -16.99
N LEU A 135 -7.19 6.93 -15.76
CA LEU A 135 -8.07 7.12 -14.61
C LEU A 135 -8.34 8.61 -14.35
N LYS A 136 -7.31 9.43 -14.34
CA LYS A 136 -7.45 10.90 -14.18
C LYS A 136 -8.32 11.51 -15.27
N GLN A 137 -8.15 11.07 -16.53
CA GLN A 137 -8.97 11.53 -17.64
C GLN A 137 -10.45 11.16 -17.44
N VAL A 138 -10.74 9.87 -17.20
CA VAL A 138 -12.10 9.36 -17.01
C VAL A 138 -12.79 10.07 -15.86
N VAL A 139 -12.10 10.27 -14.73
CA VAL A 139 -12.64 10.99 -13.59
C VAL A 139 -12.80 12.48 -13.90
N GLY A 140 -11.87 13.08 -14.63
CA GLY A 140 -11.95 14.47 -15.08
C GLY A 140 -13.19 14.76 -15.93
N GLU A 141 -13.60 13.79 -16.75
CA GLU A 141 -14.82 13.83 -17.56
C GLU A 141 -16.08 13.51 -16.73
N ALA A 142 -15.99 12.59 -15.77
CA ALA A 142 -17.13 12.13 -14.97
C ALA A 142 -17.51 13.08 -13.81
N VAL A 143 -16.58 13.88 -13.31
CA VAL A 143 -16.79 14.79 -12.17
C VAL A 143 -16.53 16.24 -12.57
N THR A 144 -17.57 17.07 -12.48
CA THR A 144 -17.47 18.50 -12.79
C THR A 144 -16.84 19.28 -11.63
N ASP A 145 -16.29 20.46 -11.93
CA ASP A 145 -15.74 21.35 -10.88
C ASP A 145 -16.84 21.83 -9.92
N GLU A 146 -18.07 22.01 -10.42
CA GLU A 146 -19.24 22.35 -9.61
C GLU A 146 -19.62 21.23 -8.63
N GLN A 147 -19.57 19.97 -9.06
CA GLN A 147 -19.80 18.82 -8.17
C GLN A 147 -18.76 18.77 -7.05
N LEU A 148 -17.48 19.00 -7.37
CA LEU A 148 -16.42 19.03 -6.36
C LEU A 148 -16.57 20.23 -5.42
N ALA A 149 -16.89 21.42 -5.94
CA ALA A 149 -17.14 22.62 -5.13
C ALA A 149 -18.29 22.43 -4.13
N ASN A 150 -19.30 21.64 -4.52
CA ASN A 150 -20.45 21.32 -3.70
C ASN A 150 -20.32 19.97 -2.95
N ALA A 151 -19.14 19.34 -2.94
CA ALA A 151 -18.94 18.01 -2.37
C ALA A 151 -19.36 17.90 -0.90
N LYS A 152 -19.16 18.96 -0.11
CA LYS A 152 -19.54 19.01 1.32
C LYS A 152 -21.04 18.85 1.57
N TYR A 153 -21.89 19.18 0.60
CA TYR A 153 -23.34 19.03 0.73
C TYR A 153 -23.78 17.59 0.43
N LYS A 154 -23.06 16.91 -0.47
CA LYS A 154 -23.31 15.51 -0.82
C LYS A 154 -22.65 14.54 0.17
N PHE A 155 -21.44 14.87 0.61
CA PHE A 155 -20.60 14.08 1.49
C PHE A 155 -20.12 14.95 2.66
N PRO A 156 -20.96 15.22 3.67
CA PRO A 156 -20.58 16.05 4.81
C PRO A 156 -19.51 15.40 5.69
N LEU A 157 -19.47 14.06 5.71
CA LEU A 157 -18.45 13.29 6.40
C LEU A 157 -17.34 12.90 5.43
N GLN A 158 -16.10 13.20 5.82
CA GLN A 158 -14.91 12.90 5.04
C GLN A 158 -15.02 13.41 3.59
N THR A 159 -15.26 14.71 3.45
CA THR A 159 -15.52 15.35 2.17
C THR A 159 -14.38 15.11 1.18
N PRO A 160 -14.66 14.59 -0.03
CA PRO A 160 -13.66 14.46 -1.08
C PRO A 160 -13.01 15.79 -1.42
N THR A 161 -11.69 15.78 -1.56
CA THR A 161 -10.87 16.97 -1.86
C THR A 161 -10.39 16.99 -3.31
N THR A 162 -10.51 15.87 -4.02
CA THR A 162 -10.16 15.74 -5.44
C THR A 162 -11.32 15.12 -6.22
N LYS A 163 -11.33 15.31 -7.55
CA LYS A 163 -12.30 14.65 -8.43
C LYS A 163 -12.23 13.13 -8.32
N GLU A 164 -11.02 12.58 -8.19
CA GLU A 164 -10.79 11.15 -8.05
C GLU A 164 -11.40 10.59 -6.75
N GLU A 165 -11.15 11.27 -5.63
CA GLU A 165 -11.80 10.93 -4.37
C GLU A 165 -13.32 11.03 -4.47
N PHE A 166 -13.85 12.07 -5.15
CA PHE A 166 -15.29 12.27 -5.30
C PHE A 166 -15.94 11.14 -6.10
N TYR A 167 -15.27 10.72 -7.18
CA TYR A 167 -15.72 9.63 -8.04
C TYR A 167 -15.79 8.31 -7.26
N TYR A 168 -14.70 7.91 -6.59
CA TYR A 168 -14.68 6.69 -5.80
C TYR A 168 -15.62 6.75 -4.59
N ARG A 169 -15.73 7.91 -3.92
CA ARG A 169 -16.67 8.10 -2.82
C ARG A 169 -18.12 7.97 -3.27
N SER A 170 -18.45 8.41 -4.49
CA SER A 170 -19.77 8.24 -5.07
C SER A 170 -20.12 6.76 -5.28
N ILE A 171 -19.19 5.97 -5.84
CA ILE A 171 -19.36 4.52 -6.00
C ILE A 171 -19.47 3.83 -4.63
N PHE A 172 -18.62 4.21 -3.67
CA PHE A 172 -18.66 3.66 -2.32
C PHE A 172 -20.02 3.90 -1.65
N ALA A 173 -20.55 5.13 -1.73
CA ALA A 173 -21.83 5.48 -1.13
C ALA A 173 -23.03 4.79 -1.79
N GLU A 174 -22.93 4.43 -3.07
CA GLU A 174 -23.94 3.63 -3.77
C GLU A 174 -24.02 2.20 -3.22
N HIS A 175 -22.86 1.57 -2.97
CA HIS A 175 -22.81 0.21 -2.41
C HIS A 175 -22.99 0.17 -0.89
N PHE A 176 -22.55 1.21 -0.18
CA PHE A 176 -22.56 1.30 1.28
C PHE A 176 -23.17 2.64 1.73
N PRO A 177 -24.51 2.80 1.63
CA PRO A 177 -25.20 4.06 1.93
C PRO A 177 -25.36 4.29 3.44
N SER A 178 -24.24 4.36 4.17
CA SER A 178 -24.20 4.55 5.61
C SER A 178 -23.00 5.38 6.05
N ASP A 179 -23.24 6.34 6.94
CA ASP A 179 -22.19 7.14 7.59
C ASP A 179 -21.20 6.26 8.36
N ALA A 180 -21.69 5.21 9.02
CA ALA A 180 -20.83 4.28 9.75
C ALA A 180 -19.87 3.55 8.80
N ALA A 181 -20.34 3.16 7.60
CA ALA A 181 -19.49 2.53 6.60
C ALA A 181 -18.44 3.51 6.05
N ALA A 182 -18.81 4.77 5.81
CA ALA A 182 -17.86 5.80 5.39
C ALA A 182 -16.75 5.99 6.43
N LEU A 183 -17.12 6.09 7.73
CA LEU A 183 -16.16 6.26 8.83
C LEU A 183 -15.20 5.07 9.02
N CYS A 184 -15.46 3.90 8.42
CA CYS A 184 -14.51 2.79 8.38
C CYS A 184 -13.34 3.02 7.39
N VAL A 185 -13.43 4.03 6.52
CA VAL A 185 -12.38 4.37 5.55
C VAL A 185 -11.56 5.54 6.10
N PRO A 186 -10.25 5.39 6.39
CA PRO A 186 -9.44 6.49 6.89
C PRO A 186 -9.26 7.58 5.82
N GLN A 187 -9.51 8.85 6.17
CA GLN A 187 -9.19 10.00 5.33
C GLN A 187 -7.97 10.73 5.89
N GLU A 188 -6.79 10.15 5.65
CA GLU A 188 -5.50 10.71 6.03
C GLU A 188 -4.49 10.50 4.90
N PRO A 189 -3.41 11.31 4.82
CA PRO A 189 -2.36 11.10 3.84
C PRO A 189 -1.87 9.64 3.87
N SER A 190 -1.80 9.02 2.69
CA SER A 190 -1.58 7.58 2.60
C SER A 190 -0.27 7.15 3.24
N VAL A 191 -0.32 5.94 3.79
CA VAL A 191 0.81 5.23 4.40
C VAL A 191 1.95 5.02 3.39
N ALA A 192 1.69 4.86 2.09
CA ALA A 192 2.76 4.69 1.10
C ALA A 192 3.39 6.03 0.63
N CYS A 193 2.66 7.15 0.76
CA CYS A 193 3.03 8.44 0.19
C CYS A 193 3.39 9.51 1.24
N SER A 194 3.58 9.14 2.51
CA SER A 194 3.79 10.12 3.57
C SER A 194 5.22 10.68 3.57
N THR A 195 5.50 11.63 2.66
CA THR A 195 6.43 12.73 2.92
C THR A 195 5.75 13.75 3.80
N LYS A 196 6.05 13.73 5.10
CA LYS A 196 6.19 14.95 5.88
C LYS A 196 7.61 14.98 6.43
#